data_AF-A0A9E3J9U9-F1
#
_entry.id   AF-A0A9E3J9U9-F1
#
_cell.length_a   1.000
_cell.length_b   1.000
_cell.length_c   1.000
_cell.angle_alpha   90.00
_cell.angle_beta   90.00
_cell.angle_gamma   90.00
#
_symmetry.space_group_name_H-M   'P 1'
#
loop_
_entity.id
_entity.type
_entity.pdbx_description
1 polymer ?
#
loop_
_entity_poly.entity_id
_entity_poly.type
_entity_poly.pdbx_seq_one_letter_code
_entity_poly.pdbx_strand_id
1 'polypeptide(L)'
;MLALLTAALLTAAGLSSPLAANATGTDHYVDCSAATNGAGTQADPWNSLAPVNALLFGPGDRVLFKAGTTCVGQLTPTGSGAVGSPAVITSYGTGAKPIIDGAGVVGSVIRLLNVQQWQLSGLEVQDAAASPDYRTGVMVENSSGTILSGISITNMTVRNISGWAGGWYSSNAGVAIQTDHTTPVSTWNDVTIANNTFDHVDRIAVAV
;
A
#
# COMPACT_ATOMS: atom_id res chain seq x y z
N MET A 1 27.86 16.84 -68.16
CA MET A 1 27.04 17.09 -66.96
C MET A 1 26.16 15.86 -66.77
N LEU A 2 26.60 14.90 -65.93
CA LEU A 2 25.84 13.67 -65.67
C LEU A 2 25.85 13.47 -64.16
N ALA A 3 24.72 13.73 -63.50
CA ALA A 3 24.55 13.52 -62.06
C ALA A 3 23.87 12.18 -61.83
N LEU A 4 24.58 11.22 -61.22
CA LEU A 4 23.99 9.99 -60.71
C LEU A 4 23.31 10.28 -59.37
N LEU A 5 21.98 10.09 -59.30
CA LEU A 5 21.26 10.01 -58.04
C LEU A 5 21.35 8.59 -57.48
N THR A 6 22.01 8.43 -56.34
CA THR A 6 21.94 7.22 -55.52
C THR A 6 20.81 7.37 -54.50
N ALA A 7 19.76 6.55 -54.64
CA ALA A 7 18.71 6.43 -53.65
C ALA A 7 19.19 5.52 -52.50
N ALA A 8 19.31 6.07 -51.29
CA ALA A 8 19.61 5.29 -50.10
C ALA A 8 18.33 4.63 -49.57
N LEU A 9 18.34 3.29 -49.50
CA LEU A 9 17.28 2.48 -48.90
C LEU A 9 17.34 2.63 -47.37
N LEU A 10 16.32 3.25 -46.76
CA LEU A 10 16.15 3.27 -45.31
C LEU A 10 15.57 1.92 -44.85
N THR A 11 16.38 1.09 -44.21
CA THR A 11 15.88 -0.06 -43.46
C THR A 11 15.33 0.42 -42.11
N ALA A 12 14.01 0.43 -41.97
CA ALA A 12 13.37 0.64 -40.69
C ALA A 12 13.56 -0.61 -39.81
N ALA A 13 14.51 -0.55 -38.86
CA ALA A 13 14.63 -1.55 -37.82
C ALA A 13 13.44 -1.38 -36.86
N GLY A 14 12.50 -2.34 -36.88
CA GLY A 14 11.39 -2.38 -35.94
C GLY A 14 11.91 -2.52 -34.51
N LEU A 15 11.63 -1.53 -33.68
CA LEU A 15 11.86 -1.61 -32.23
C LEU A 15 10.81 -2.57 -31.65
N SER A 16 11.18 -3.83 -31.48
CA SER A 16 10.40 -4.80 -30.71
C SER A 16 10.51 -4.42 -29.24
N SER A 17 9.54 -3.67 -28.72
CA SER A 17 9.43 -3.43 -27.27
C SER A 17 9.25 -4.77 -26.56
N PRO A 18 10.11 -5.15 -25.60
CA PRO A 18 9.86 -6.35 -24.82
C PRO A 18 8.54 -6.14 -24.05
N LEU A 19 7.59 -7.06 -24.23
CA LEU A 19 6.43 -7.13 -23.35
C LEU A 19 6.97 -7.34 -21.92
N ALA A 20 6.61 -6.46 -20.99
CA ALA A 20 6.88 -6.67 -19.58
C ALA A 20 6.26 -8.02 -19.18
N ALA A 21 7.10 -8.99 -18.84
CA ALA A 21 6.64 -10.26 -18.30
C ALA A 21 6.07 -9.98 -16.90
N ASN A 22 4.76 -10.19 -16.73
CA ASN A 22 4.14 -10.10 -15.41
C ASN A 22 4.75 -11.20 -14.53
N ALA A 23 5.35 -10.81 -13.41
CA ALA A 23 5.83 -11.77 -12.43
C ALA A 23 4.64 -12.48 -11.80
N THR A 24 4.71 -13.80 -11.66
CA THR A 24 3.72 -14.59 -10.92
C THR A 24 4.00 -14.46 -9.43
N GLY A 25 3.33 -13.51 -8.76
CA GLY A 25 3.42 -13.41 -7.31
C GLY A 25 2.60 -14.48 -6.58
N THR A 26 2.75 -14.51 -5.26
CA THR A 26 2.09 -15.47 -4.35
C THR A 26 0.93 -14.83 -3.62
N ASP A 27 -0.17 -15.57 -3.47
CA ASP A 27 -1.30 -15.17 -2.65
C ASP A 27 -1.13 -15.69 -1.22
N HIS A 28 -1.21 -14.76 -0.27
CA HIS A 28 -1.20 -15.04 1.16
C HIS A 28 -2.56 -14.69 1.76
N TYR A 29 -3.14 -15.60 2.54
CA TYR A 29 -4.47 -15.44 3.11
C TYR A 29 -4.41 -15.28 4.62
N VAL A 30 -5.18 -14.33 5.13
CA VAL A 30 -5.27 -14.01 6.55
C VAL A 30 -6.72 -14.09 7.01
N ASP A 31 -6.95 -14.84 8.09
CA ASP A 31 -8.21 -14.93 8.81
C ASP A 31 -7.91 -14.78 10.31
N CYS A 32 -8.00 -13.54 10.83
CA CYS A 32 -7.73 -13.28 12.25
C CYS A 32 -8.79 -13.87 13.20
N SER A 33 -9.85 -14.48 12.68
CA SER A 33 -10.78 -15.29 13.47
C SER A 33 -10.39 -16.77 13.56
N ALA A 34 -9.39 -17.21 12.79
CA ALA A 34 -8.91 -18.59 12.83
C ALA A 34 -8.24 -18.91 14.18
N ALA A 35 -8.56 -20.08 14.72
CA ALA A 35 -8.07 -20.50 16.04
C ALA A 35 -6.55 -20.72 16.09
N THR A 36 -5.94 -21.07 14.96
CA THR A 36 -4.51 -21.41 14.86
C THR A 36 -3.87 -20.70 13.67
N ASN A 37 -2.58 -20.39 13.79
CA ASN A 37 -1.82 -19.82 12.69
C ASN A 37 -1.47 -20.91 11.67
N GLY A 38 -1.98 -20.78 10.44
CA GLY A 38 -1.72 -21.69 9.34
C GLY A 38 -0.48 -21.34 8.50
N ALA A 39 -0.41 -21.91 7.31
CA ALA A 39 0.65 -21.70 6.32
C ALA A 39 0.45 -20.46 5.43
N GLY A 40 -0.65 -19.72 5.56
CA GLY A 40 -0.97 -18.55 4.74
C GLY A 40 -1.61 -18.90 3.40
N THR A 41 -2.09 -20.13 3.22
CA THR A 41 -2.90 -20.53 2.06
C THR A 41 -4.38 -20.27 2.32
N GLN A 42 -5.23 -20.28 1.28
CA GLN A 42 -6.66 -20.05 1.49
C GLN A 42 -7.32 -21.11 2.39
N ALA A 43 -6.87 -22.36 2.32
CA ALA A 43 -7.38 -23.46 3.15
C ALA A 43 -6.79 -23.48 4.57
N ASP A 44 -5.63 -22.85 4.76
CA ASP A 44 -4.89 -22.80 6.01
C ASP A 44 -4.29 -21.39 6.21
N PRO A 45 -5.14 -20.38 6.49
CA PRO A 45 -4.73 -18.98 6.51
C PRO A 45 -3.89 -18.64 7.76
N TRP A 46 -3.10 -17.58 7.66
CA TRP A 46 -2.52 -16.96 8.85
C TRP A 46 -3.62 -16.36 9.73
N ASN A 47 -3.40 -16.32 11.05
CA ASN A 47 -4.40 -15.82 11.99
C ASN A 47 -4.06 -14.49 12.65
N SER A 48 -3.02 -13.80 12.16
CA SER A 48 -2.56 -12.52 12.70
C SER A 48 -1.78 -11.72 11.66
N LEU A 49 -1.43 -10.48 12.00
CA LEU A 49 -0.58 -9.60 11.18
C LEU A 49 0.90 -10.00 11.20
N ALA A 50 1.34 -10.80 12.18
CA ALA A 50 2.77 -11.07 12.39
C ALA A 50 3.44 -11.77 11.20
N PRO A 51 2.86 -12.81 10.56
CA PRO A 51 3.43 -13.40 9.36
C PRO A 51 3.50 -12.42 8.18
N VAL A 52 2.51 -11.53 8.06
CA VAL A 52 2.46 -10.50 7.01
C VAL A 52 3.61 -9.50 7.19
N ASN A 53 3.84 -9.04 8.42
CA ASN A 53 4.93 -8.12 8.74
C ASN A 53 6.33 -8.75 8.60
N ALA A 54 6.43 -10.08 8.67
CA ALA A 54 7.68 -10.82 8.49
C ALA A 54 7.99 -11.14 7.02
N LEU A 55 6.99 -11.04 6.13
CA LEU A 55 7.15 -11.33 4.71
C LEU A 55 7.82 -10.15 3.99
N LEU A 56 8.80 -10.47 3.13
CA LEU A 56 9.34 -9.53 2.15
C LEU A 56 8.55 -9.67 0.85
N PHE A 57 7.72 -8.68 0.53
CA PHE A 57 6.89 -8.70 -0.67
C PHE A 57 7.69 -8.37 -1.93
N GLY A 58 7.38 -9.06 -3.01
CA GLY A 58 7.91 -8.81 -4.34
C GLY A 58 6.82 -8.50 -5.38
N PRO A 59 7.23 -8.40 -6.65
CA PRO A 59 6.32 -8.15 -7.76
C PRO A 59 5.18 -9.16 -7.87
N GLY A 60 3.95 -8.66 -7.80
CA GLY A 60 2.72 -9.44 -7.93
C GLY A 60 2.26 -10.15 -6.66
N ASP A 61 3.01 -10.11 -5.55
CA ASP A 61 2.61 -10.75 -4.30
C ASP A 61 1.38 -10.07 -3.71
N ARG A 62 0.49 -10.86 -3.11
CA ARG A 62 -0.77 -10.35 -2.55
C ARG A 62 -0.99 -10.90 -1.15
N VAL A 63 -1.49 -10.05 -0.26
CA VAL A 63 -2.07 -10.47 1.01
C VAL A 63 -3.56 -10.15 1.03
N LEU A 64 -4.39 -11.15 1.29
CA LEU A 64 -5.84 -11.09 1.26
C LEU A 64 -6.40 -11.36 2.67
N PHE A 65 -7.12 -10.39 3.21
CA PHE A 65 -7.77 -10.48 4.52
C PHE A 65 -9.23 -10.94 4.40
N LYS A 66 -9.66 -11.87 5.24
CA LYS A 66 -11.02 -12.44 5.17
C LYS A 66 -12.09 -11.43 5.56
N ALA A 67 -13.08 -11.25 4.71
CA ALA A 67 -14.25 -10.43 4.99
C ALA A 67 -14.89 -10.77 6.35
N GLY A 68 -15.30 -9.73 7.09
CA GLY A 68 -15.93 -9.84 8.41
C GLY A 68 -14.98 -10.13 9.58
N THR A 69 -13.66 -10.17 9.36
CA THR A 69 -12.68 -10.35 10.44
C THR A 69 -12.09 -9.02 10.91
N THR A 70 -11.64 -8.98 12.17
CA THR A 70 -10.85 -7.89 12.72
C THR A 70 -9.46 -8.41 13.08
N CYS A 71 -8.44 -7.78 12.52
CA CYS A 71 -7.04 -8.01 12.85
C CYS A 71 -6.51 -6.85 13.69
N VAL A 72 -6.10 -7.13 14.93
CA VAL A 72 -5.60 -6.11 15.85
C VAL A 72 -4.09 -5.96 15.72
N GLY A 73 -3.61 -4.73 15.64
CA GLY A 73 -2.19 -4.36 15.61
C GLY A 73 -1.83 -3.46 14.44
N GLN A 74 -0.53 -3.20 14.30
CA GLN A 74 0.03 -2.42 13.20
C GLN A 74 0.50 -3.34 12.07
N LEU A 75 0.14 -2.99 10.83
CA LEU A 75 0.50 -3.68 9.60
C LEU A 75 1.60 -2.88 8.88
N THR A 76 2.81 -3.42 8.89
CA THR A 76 4.03 -2.74 8.40
C THR A 76 4.78 -3.62 7.40
N PRO A 77 4.18 -3.99 6.25
CA PRO A 77 4.82 -4.86 5.28
C PRO A 77 6.01 -4.17 4.62
N THR A 78 6.97 -4.98 4.17
CA THR A 78 8.18 -4.51 3.52
C THR A 78 8.32 -5.13 2.13
N GLY A 79 9.25 -4.61 1.33
CA GLY A 79 9.43 -5.03 -0.06
C GLY A 79 8.57 -4.22 -1.03
N SER A 80 8.80 -4.40 -2.32
CA SER A 80 8.19 -3.58 -3.38
C SER A 80 7.70 -4.43 -4.52
N GLY A 81 6.60 -4.00 -5.13
CA GLY A 81 6.19 -4.52 -6.42
C GLY A 81 7.07 -4.00 -7.56
N ALA A 82 6.65 -4.29 -8.78
CA ALA A 82 7.20 -3.70 -9.99
C ALA A 82 6.10 -3.04 -10.82
N VAL A 83 6.49 -2.16 -11.75
CA VAL A 83 5.56 -1.60 -12.74
C VAL A 83 4.87 -2.73 -13.49
N GLY A 84 3.53 -2.71 -13.51
CA GLY A 84 2.70 -3.78 -14.10
C GLY A 84 2.49 -5.01 -13.20
N SER A 85 3.22 -5.14 -12.09
CA SER A 85 3.07 -6.23 -11.12
C SER A 85 3.24 -5.70 -9.69
N PRO A 86 2.30 -4.88 -9.19
CA PRO A 86 2.38 -4.30 -7.86
C PRO A 86 2.23 -5.36 -6.77
N ALA A 87 2.74 -5.08 -5.58
CA ALA A 87 2.36 -5.80 -4.37
C ALA A 87 0.97 -5.32 -3.90
N VAL A 88 0.12 -6.23 -3.41
CA VAL A 88 -1.29 -5.92 -3.15
C VAL A 88 -1.69 -6.29 -1.73
N ILE A 89 -2.40 -5.39 -1.07
CA ILE A 89 -3.20 -5.68 0.13
C ILE A 89 -4.67 -5.55 -0.26
N THR A 90 -5.44 -6.62 -0.08
CA THR A 90 -6.88 -6.60 -0.37
C THR A 90 -7.67 -7.55 0.53
N SER A 91 -8.94 -7.77 0.22
CA SER A 91 -9.81 -8.68 0.95
C SER A 91 -10.27 -9.87 0.10
N TYR A 92 -10.72 -10.95 0.76
CA TYR A 92 -11.37 -12.09 0.13
C TYR A 92 -12.61 -12.53 0.89
N GLY A 93 -13.45 -13.34 0.24
CA GLY A 93 -14.75 -13.76 0.77
C GLY A 93 -15.83 -12.71 0.56
N THR A 94 -16.96 -12.88 1.23
CA THR A 94 -18.15 -12.04 1.07
C THR A 94 -18.55 -11.43 2.40
N GLY A 95 -19.04 -10.19 2.40
CA GLY A 95 -19.57 -9.51 3.59
C GLY A 95 -18.89 -8.17 3.83
N ALA A 96 -18.86 -7.75 5.09
CA ALA A 96 -18.19 -6.52 5.50
C ALA A 96 -16.69 -6.57 5.20
N LYS A 97 -16.09 -5.41 4.90
CA LYS A 97 -14.63 -5.29 4.73
C LYS A 97 -13.93 -5.80 6.01
N PRO A 98 -12.84 -6.56 5.89
CA PRO A 98 -11.99 -6.85 7.05
C PRO A 98 -11.47 -5.56 7.66
N ILE A 99 -11.34 -5.54 8.99
CA ILE A 99 -10.88 -4.39 9.77
C ILE A 99 -9.43 -4.63 10.19
N ILE A 100 -8.56 -3.67 9.93
CA ILE A 100 -7.27 -3.55 10.62
C ILE A 100 -7.43 -2.49 11.70
N ASP A 101 -7.27 -2.90 12.96
CA ASP A 101 -7.51 -2.07 14.14
C ASP A 101 -6.20 -1.80 14.88
N GLY A 102 -5.80 -0.53 14.92
CA GLY A 102 -4.62 -0.08 15.67
C GLY A 102 -4.76 -0.22 17.19
N ALA A 103 -5.98 -0.41 17.70
CA ALA A 103 -6.30 -0.56 19.12
C ALA A 103 -5.74 0.56 20.02
N GLY A 104 -5.66 1.78 19.50
CA GLY A 104 -5.18 2.96 20.20
C GLY A 104 -3.66 3.04 20.32
N VAL A 105 -2.92 2.14 19.68
CA VAL A 105 -1.45 2.19 19.65
C VAL A 105 -0.99 3.42 18.86
N VAL A 106 -0.15 4.25 19.47
CA VAL A 106 0.42 5.44 18.82
C VAL A 106 1.20 5.03 17.57
N GLY A 107 1.05 5.80 16.49
CA GLY A 107 1.67 5.52 15.19
C GLY A 107 0.64 5.26 14.09
N SER A 108 1.02 4.48 13.10
CA SER A 108 0.16 4.22 11.94
C SER A 108 -0.41 2.81 11.99
N VAL A 109 -1.70 2.65 11.67
CA VAL A 109 -2.33 1.32 11.60
C VAL A 109 -1.73 0.52 10.45
N ILE A 110 -1.59 1.14 9.28
CA ILE A 110 -0.85 0.60 8.14
C ILE A 110 0.31 1.53 7.82
N ARG A 111 1.54 1.00 7.70
CA ARG A 111 2.72 1.79 7.32
C ARG A 111 3.50 1.13 6.18
N LEU A 112 3.69 1.89 5.11
CA LEU A 112 4.58 1.58 3.99
C LEU A 112 5.76 2.56 4.04
N LEU A 113 6.96 2.06 4.36
CA LEU A 113 8.17 2.87 4.45
C LEU A 113 9.15 2.49 3.34
N ASN A 114 9.54 3.44 2.50
CA ASN A 114 10.57 3.26 1.47
C ASN A 114 10.28 2.10 0.52
N VAL A 115 9.00 1.96 0.16
CA VAL A 115 8.50 0.95 -0.77
C VAL A 115 7.73 1.60 -1.91
N GLN A 116 7.60 0.88 -3.02
CA GLN A 116 6.93 1.36 -4.22
C GLN A 116 6.09 0.27 -4.88
N GLN A 117 5.24 0.66 -5.83
CA GLN A 117 4.39 -0.25 -6.60
C GLN A 117 3.48 -1.08 -5.68
N TRP A 118 2.71 -0.38 -4.85
CA TRP A 118 1.78 -0.97 -3.87
C TRP A 118 0.34 -0.56 -4.15
N GLN A 119 -0.58 -1.51 -3.98
CA GLN A 119 -2.02 -1.28 -4.07
C GLN A 119 -2.71 -1.76 -2.80
N LEU A 120 -3.42 -0.85 -2.12
CA LEU A 120 -4.22 -1.14 -0.94
C LEU A 120 -5.69 -0.93 -1.29
N SER A 121 -6.52 -1.93 -1.03
CA SER A 121 -7.96 -1.82 -1.30
C SER A 121 -8.84 -2.71 -0.45
N GLY A 122 -10.13 -2.37 -0.37
CA GLY A 122 -11.14 -3.30 0.14
C GLY A 122 -11.03 -3.64 1.62
N LEU A 123 -10.28 -2.85 2.40
CA LEU A 123 -10.20 -2.96 3.85
C LEU A 123 -10.90 -1.78 4.54
N GLU A 124 -11.19 -1.99 5.81
CA GLU A 124 -11.45 -0.93 6.78
C GLU A 124 -10.25 -0.76 7.70
N VAL A 125 -9.93 0.49 8.05
CA VAL A 125 -8.86 0.86 8.98
C VAL A 125 -9.45 1.72 10.09
N GLN A 126 -9.18 1.37 11.35
CA GLN A 126 -9.58 2.16 12.50
C GLN A 126 -8.51 2.22 13.59
N ASP A 127 -8.57 3.26 14.43
CA ASP A 127 -7.65 3.43 15.56
C ASP A 127 -8.27 4.29 16.66
N ALA A 128 -9.39 3.80 17.21
CA ALA A 128 -10.13 4.51 18.23
C ALA A 128 -9.38 4.46 19.56
N ALA A 129 -9.23 5.62 20.21
CA ALA A 129 -8.58 5.73 21.53
C ALA A 129 -9.34 6.69 22.44
N ALA A 130 -9.19 6.49 23.76
CA ALA A 130 -9.80 7.38 24.76
C ALA A 130 -9.20 8.79 24.76
N SER A 131 -7.94 8.93 24.35
CA SER A 131 -7.24 10.21 24.25
C SER A 131 -6.55 10.34 22.89
N PRO A 132 -6.63 11.52 22.25
CA PRO A 132 -5.95 11.76 20.99
C PRO A 132 -4.41 11.74 21.17
N ASP A 133 -3.71 11.23 20.16
CA ASP A 133 -2.25 11.14 20.07
C ASP A 133 -1.85 11.03 18.58
N TYR A 134 -0.56 10.99 18.25
CA TYR A 134 -0.07 10.89 16.88
C TYR A 134 -0.49 9.57 16.23
N ARG A 135 -1.62 9.59 15.53
CA ARG A 135 -2.23 8.42 14.89
C ARG A 135 -2.56 8.67 13.43
N THR A 136 -2.21 7.71 12.60
CA THR A 136 -2.53 7.73 11.17
C THR A 136 -3.19 6.42 10.76
N GLY A 137 -4.24 6.46 9.93
CA GLY A 137 -4.82 5.24 9.37
C GLY A 137 -3.82 4.51 8.45
N VAL A 138 -3.51 5.12 7.31
CA VAL A 138 -2.50 4.62 6.36
C VAL A 138 -1.41 5.66 6.17
N MET A 139 -0.17 5.31 6.50
CA MET A 139 1.02 6.13 6.26
C MET A 139 1.86 5.51 5.15
N VAL A 140 2.20 6.32 4.15
CA VAL A 140 3.17 5.97 3.11
C VAL A 140 4.28 7.01 3.13
N GLU A 141 5.50 6.58 3.41
CA GLU A 141 6.64 7.45 3.66
C GLU A 141 7.79 7.13 2.71
N ASN A 142 8.34 8.17 2.08
CA ASN A 142 9.59 8.11 1.34
C ASN A 142 10.65 8.96 2.04
N SER A 143 11.61 8.27 2.64
CA SER A 143 12.86 8.77 3.20
C SER A 143 14.09 8.09 2.58
N SER A 144 13.96 7.57 1.35
CA SER A 144 15.06 6.89 0.65
C SER A 144 16.02 7.85 -0.04
N GLY A 145 15.64 9.13 -0.17
CA GLY A 145 16.37 10.11 -0.95
C GLY A 145 16.38 9.82 -2.45
N THR A 146 15.37 9.10 -2.92
CA THR A 146 15.14 8.76 -4.33
C THR A 146 13.69 9.02 -4.74
N ILE A 147 13.39 8.87 -6.03
CA ILE A 147 12.01 8.88 -6.52
C ILE A 147 11.42 7.48 -6.33
N LEU A 148 10.32 7.39 -5.58
CA LEU A 148 9.50 6.18 -5.46
C LEU A 148 8.15 6.40 -6.17
N SER A 149 7.51 5.33 -6.62
CA SER A 149 6.30 5.47 -7.44
C SER A 149 5.24 4.38 -7.33
N GLY A 150 4.03 4.66 -7.82
CA GLY A 150 2.98 3.66 -8.00
C GLY A 150 2.33 3.26 -6.69
N ILE A 151 1.85 4.24 -5.93
CA ILE A 151 1.06 4.00 -4.72
C ILE A 151 -0.42 4.20 -5.06
N SER A 152 -1.24 3.19 -4.80
CA SER A 152 -2.69 3.27 -4.96
C SER A 152 -3.41 2.85 -3.69
N ILE A 153 -4.25 3.72 -3.16
CA ILE A 153 -5.10 3.48 -1.99
C ILE A 153 -6.54 3.73 -2.41
N THR A 154 -7.33 2.67 -2.56
CA THR A 154 -8.67 2.77 -3.16
C THR A 154 -9.71 1.89 -2.49
N ASN A 155 -10.98 2.28 -2.51
CA ASN A 155 -12.06 1.50 -1.91
C ASN A 155 -11.77 1.10 -0.45
N MET A 156 -11.13 1.99 0.31
CA MET A 156 -10.88 1.83 1.73
C MET A 156 -11.98 2.54 2.52
N THR A 157 -12.26 2.04 3.72
CA THR A 157 -12.98 2.81 4.74
C THR A 157 -11.97 3.16 5.84
N VAL A 158 -11.71 4.43 6.09
CA VAL A 158 -10.82 4.87 7.17
C VAL A 158 -11.66 5.62 8.19
N ARG A 159 -11.77 5.08 9.40
CA ARG A 159 -12.67 5.65 10.40
C ARG A 159 -12.14 5.61 11.81
N ASN A 160 -12.67 6.48 12.68
CA ASN A 160 -12.33 6.54 14.09
C ASN A 160 -10.81 6.62 14.32
N ILE A 161 -10.13 7.52 13.62
CA ILE A 161 -8.71 7.76 13.84
C ILE A 161 -8.58 8.86 14.88
N SER A 162 -8.27 8.48 16.13
CA SER A 162 -8.13 9.40 17.27
C SER A 162 -6.78 10.14 17.25
N GLY A 163 -6.60 10.97 16.23
CA GLY A 163 -5.39 11.77 15.96
C GLY A 163 -5.23 12.99 16.86
N TRP A 164 -3.99 13.47 17.03
CA TRP A 164 -3.68 14.67 17.79
C TRP A 164 -3.98 15.94 16.99
N ALA A 165 -4.53 16.95 17.68
CA ALA A 165 -4.88 18.23 17.06
C ALA A 165 -3.67 19.08 16.61
N GLY A 166 -2.46 18.75 17.10
CA GLY A 166 -1.20 19.46 16.80
C GLY A 166 -0.13 18.59 16.12
N GLY A 167 1.00 19.20 15.75
CA GLY A 167 2.15 18.53 15.11
C GLY A 167 2.12 18.57 13.58
N TRP A 168 2.61 17.54 12.88
CA TRP A 168 2.54 17.45 11.42
C TRP A 168 1.23 16.82 10.95
N TYR A 169 0.69 17.28 9.81
CA TYR A 169 -0.57 16.76 9.27
C TYR A 169 -0.50 15.27 8.94
N SER A 170 0.61 14.83 8.34
CA SER A 170 0.83 13.44 7.97
C SER A 170 0.81 12.49 9.17
N SER A 171 1.30 12.93 10.33
CA SER A 171 1.30 12.14 11.58
C SER A 171 -0.07 12.05 12.27
N ASN A 172 -1.11 12.65 11.68
CA ASN A 172 -2.46 12.77 12.25
C ASN A 172 -3.50 12.77 11.12
N ALA A 173 -3.48 11.74 10.29
CA ALA A 173 -4.35 11.69 9.10
C ALA A 173 -5.03 10.34 8.89
N GLY A 174 -6.12 10.34 8.13
CA GLY A 174 -6.73 9.10 7.64
C GLY A 174 -5.77 8.38 6.69
N VAL A 175 -5.36 9.08 5.63
CA VAL A 175 -4.28 8.66 4.73
C VAL A 175 -3.24 9.77 4.65
N ALA A 176 -1.97 9.41 4.81
CA ALA A 176 -0.84 10.30 4.64
C ALA A 176 0.14 9.72 3.62
N ILE A 177 0.53 10.54 2.64
CA ILE A 177 1.67 10.33 1.76
C ILE A 177 2.68 11.42 2.10
N GLN A 178 3.89 11.04 2.50
CA GLN A 178 4.89 12.03 2.90
C GLN A 178 6.28 11.71 2.36
N THR A 179 7.07 12.75 2.20
CA THR A 179 8.52 12.68 2.04
C THR A 179 9.17 13.22 3.31
N ASP A 180 10.33 12.69 3.69
CA ASP A 180 11.16 13.41 4.65
C ASP A 180 11.80 14.64 3.99
N HIS A 181 12.01 15.71 4.77
CA HIS A 181 12.63 16.94 4.27
C HIS A 181 14.16 16.88 4.41
N THR A 182 14.77 15.75 4.07
CA THR A 182 16.21 15.53 4.21
C THR A 182 16.94 15.60 2.86
N THR A 183 18.28 15.53 2.90
CA THR A 183 19.14 15.40 1.71
C THR A 183 19.78 14.01 1.74
N PRO A 184 19.73 13.22 0.66
CA PRO A 184 19.14 13.53 -0.66
C PRO A 184 17.60 13.63 -0.64
N VAL A 185 17.05 14.36 -1.61
CA VAL A 185 15.61 14.66 -1.67
C VAL A 185 14.81 13.42 -2.07
N SER A 186 13.81 13.08 -1.26
CA SER A 186 12.81 12.06 -1.52
C SER A 186 11.65 12.63 -2.34
N THR A 187 11.13 11.87 -3.31
CA THR A 187 10.01 12.31 -4.18
C THR A 187 9.03 11.17 -4.42
N TRP A 188 7.74 11.47 -4.46
CA TRP A 188 6.70 10.56 -4.96
C TRP A 188 6.30 10.88 -6.40
N ASN A 189 6.13 9.84 -7.20
CA ASN A 189 5.56 9.91 -8.55
C ASN A 189 4.41 8.89 -8.65
N ASP A 190 3.33 9.19 -9.38
CA ASP A 190 2.21 8.25 -9.56
C ASP A 190 1.58 7.77 -8.23
N VAL A 191 0.83 8.68 -7.59
CA VAL A 191 0.09 8.44 -6.34
C VAL A 191 -1.40 8.61 -6.61
N THR A 192 -2.18 7.60 -6.25
CA THR A 192 -3.65 7.59 -6.40
C THR A 192 -4.32 7.34 -5.04
N ILE A 193 -5.19 8.26 -4.64
CA ILE A 193 -6.10 8.10 -3.50
C ILE A 193 -7.51 8.35 -4.02
N ALA A 194 -8.30 7.30 -4.19
CA ALA A 194 -9.60 7.41 -4.86
C ALA A 194 -10.66 6.47 -4.28
N ASN A 195 -11.92 6.88 -4.30
CA ASN A 195 -13.06 6.05 -3.88
C ASN A 195 -12.95 5.52 -2.44
N ASN A 196 -12.34 6.30 -1.55
CA ASN A 196 -12.24 5.98 -0.13
C ASN A 196 -13.32 6.72 0.66
N THR A 197 -13.77 6.12 1.75
CA THR A 197 -14.67 6.75 2.72
C THR A 197 -13.88 7.12 3.96
N PHE A 198 -13.98 8.37 4.39
CA PHE A 198 -13.39 8.87 5.63
C PHE A 198 -14.50 9.27 6.59
N ASP A 199 -14.49 8.71 7.79
CA ASP A 199 -15.53 8.92 8.80
C ASP A 199 -14.92 9.08 10.20
N HIS A 200 -15.14 10.20 10.89
CA HIS A 200 -14.52 10.44 12.21
C HIS A 200 -12.99 10.26 12.21
N VAL A 201 -12.32 10.99 11.33
CA VAL A 201 -10.85 11.09 11.29
C VAL A 201 -10.45 12.44 11.88
N ASP A 202 -9.72 12.42 12.99
CA ASP A 202 -9.26 13.66 13.59
C ASP A 202 -8.16 14.32 12.73
N ARG A 203 -8.17 15.66 12.76
CA ARG A 203 -7.24 16.57 12.10
C ARG A 203 -7.31 16.61 10.57
N ILE A 204 -6.91 15.58 9.83
CA ILE A 204 -6.88 15.60 8.36
C ILE A 204 -7.35 14.26 7.77
N ALA A 205 -8.30 14.29 6.83
CA ALA A 205 -8.71 13.07 6.13
C ALA A 205 -7.59 12.52 5.23
N VAL A 206 -7.02 13.38 4.38
CA VAL A 206 -5.96 13.03 3.42
C VAL A 206 -4.88 14.12 3.43
N ALA A 207 -3.62 13.73 3.66
CA ALA A 207 -2.43 14.57 3.53
C ALA A 207 -1.51 13.98 2.45
N VAL A 208 -1.09 14.78 1.47
CA VAL A 208 -0.15 14.42 0.39
C VAL A 208 0.84 15.57 0.20
#